data_AF-A0A955DGL3-F1
#
_entry.id   AF-A0A955DGL3-F1
#
_cell.length_a   1.000
_cell.length_b   1.000
_cell.length_c   1.000
_cell.angle_alpha   90.00
_cell.angle_beta   90.00
_cell.angle_gamma   90.00
#
_symmetry.space_group_name_H-M   'P 1'
#
loop_
_entity.id
_entity.type
_entity.pdbx_description
1 polymer ?
#
loop_
_entity_poly.entity_id
_entity_poly.type
_entity_poly.pdbx_seq_one_letter_code
_entity_poly.pdbx_strand_id
1 'polypeptide(L)'
;MALTLAAACSVTALAQDGSRLHPHRMRDAAVPTMPIVLRPSGAQLPGSIAGACDPTVSSHTNADFGGGQFVVQGGFAENEIAAASYQLTAGDFPLRVDLMEMIFATSGASQQTTTEWSVLVWSGTPETGDLVAEFSSDGVILPHIVLPPGTNGVNVQVMVDPDDPKQIIVDDNGSHIVSFGFRIDEHNQQTQNPCVVAPPSCCNAFPTTDVGGLQHPTENWLFALNCGFPACSGWQRFSELPAGICRPSGDWVMRLTWTPFFCEDQIGACCLASGGCVDGLTASECDSINGTYQGTGSICSGTCPQPTQACCFAGIGGCLNLAQNDCIAAGGFPQGPGTTCGTIECFPIGACCLPDGGCLDQVSPEDCAAADGVFQGGGTACASIDCPDPLGACCFPTGFCLVLTEVDCNQTTGTWAGPGTNCVDGDGSGVADDCESGCSVTGDLDGDCDVDPADLAILLAAWGSNDPDADLDGSGDVGPGDLAILLANWS
;
A
#
# COMPACT_ATOMS: atom_id res chain seq x y z
N MET A 1 -81.58 23.24 19.31
CA MET A 1 -80.41 24.02 19.77
C MET A 1 -79.32 23.78 18.75
N ALA A 2 -79.22 24.67 17.76
CA ALA A 2 -78.22 24.59 16.71
C ALA A 2 -76.87 25.00 17.30
N LEU A 3 -75.88 24.12 17.24
CA LEU A 3 -74.49 24.48 17.51
C LEU A 3 -73.78 24.58 16.15
N THR A 4 -73.62 25.82 15.72
CA THR A 4 -72.76 26.25 14.61
C THR A 4 -71.32 25.84 14.90
N LEU A 5 -70.82 24.81 14.20
CA LEU A 5 -69.38 24.64 14.01
C LEU A 5 -68.94 25.68 12.99
N ALA A 6 -68.27 26.73 13.46
CA ALA A 6 -67.59 27.67 12.60
C ALA A 6 -66.53 26.92 11.79
N ALA A 7 -66.67 26.95 10.47
CA ALA A 7 -65.60 26.62 9.54
C ALA A 7 -64.46 27.62 9.79
N ALA A 8 -63.42 27.19 10.52
CA ALA A 8 -62.12 27.82 10.40
C ALA A 8 -61.66 27.55 8.96
N CYS A 9 -61.83 28.56 8.11
CA CYS A 9 -61.33 28.58 6.76
C CYS A 9 -59.80 28.63 6.86
N SER A 10 -59.15 27.47 6.84
CA SER A 10 -57.70 27.34 6.73
C SER A 10 -57.31 27.91 5.37
N VAL A 11 -56.72 29.11 5.36
CA VAL A 11 -56.22 29.78 4.16
C VAL A 11 -54.89 29.12 3.76
N THR A 12 -54.95 27.86 3.37
CA THR A 12 -53.83 27.13 2.78
C THR A 12 -54.00 27.15 1.27
N ALA A 13 -52.92 27.49 0.56
CA ALA A 13 -52.83 27.48 -0.90
C ALA A 13 -52.99 26.05 -1.46
N LEU A 14 -54.23 25.58 -1.57
CA LEU A 14 -54.56 24.32 -2.22
C LEU A 14 -55.16 24.61 -3.60
N ALA A 15 -54.79 23.79 -4.56
CA ALA A 15 -55.40 23.73 -5.88
C ALA A 15 -56.87 23.33 -5.81
N GLN A 16 -57.58 23.49 -6.94
CA GLN A 16 -58.99 23.10 -7.05
C GLN A 16 -59.24 21.61 -6.79
N ASP A 17 -58.20 20.77 -6.95
CA ASP A 17 -58.21 19.34 -6.63
C ASP A 17 -57.76 19.02 -5.20
N GLY A 18 -57.45 20.04 -4.39
CA GLY A 18 -56.97 19.89 -3.02
C GLY A 18 -55.46 19.67 -2.88
N SER A 19 -54.71 19.66 -3.99
CA SER A 19 -53.26 19.49 -3.98
C SER A 19 -52.53 20.82 -3.72
N ARG A 20 -51.54 20.84 -2.83
CA ARG A 20 -50.56 21.93 -2.66
C ARG A 20 -49.71 22.09 -3.91
N LEU A 21 -49.28 20.98 -4.51
CA LEU A 21 -48.55 20.99 -5.77
C LEU A 21 -49.58 20.96 -6.89
N HIS A 22 -49.87 22.11 -7.50
CA HIS A 22 -50.86 22.28 -8.58
C HIS A 22 -50.42 21.50 -9.83
N PRO A 23 -50.87 20.25 -10.06
CA PRO A 23 -50.28 19.40 -11.07
C PRO A 23 -50.89 19.74 -12.43
N HIS A 24 -50.05 20.20 -13.37
CA HIS A 24 -50.49 20.54 -14.72
C HIS A 24 -49.83 19.61 -15.74
N ARG A 25 -50.64 18.85 -16.48
CA ARG A 25 -50.11 18.03 -17.58
C ARG A 25 -49.65 18.91 -18.73
N MET A 26 -48.37 18.79 -19.04
CA MET A 26 -47.78 19.20 -20.30
C MET A 26 -47.85 18.03 -21.28
N ARG A 27 -48.25 18.29 -22.53
CA ARG A 27 -48.26 17.29 -23.60
C ARG A 27 -47.38 17.74 -24.74
N ASP A 28 -46.60 16.81 -25.27
CA ASP A 28 -45.86 16.91 -26.53
C ASP A 28 -44.97 18.17 -26.61
N ALA A 29 -44.32 18.51 -25.50
CA ALA A 29 -43.39 19.63 -25.46
C ALA A 29 -42.00 19.18 -25.92
N ALA A 30 -41.39 19.97 -26.81
CA ALA A 30 -39.96 19.91 -27.02
C ALA A 30 -39.25 20.41 -25.76
N VAL A 31 -38.22 19.69 -25.34
CA VAL A 31 -37.42 20.05 -24.16
C VAL A 31 -35.99 20.33 -24.64
N PRO A 32 -35.70 21.56 -25.11
CA PRO A 32 -34.35 21.96 -25.42
C PRO A 32 -33.44 21.81 -24.20
N THR A 33 -32.19 21.45 -24.47
CA THR A 33 -31.14 21.36 -23.48
C THR A 33 -30.59 22.75 -23.16
N MET A 34 -30.37 23.02 -21.88
CA MET A 34 -29.66 24.17 -21.35
C MET A 34 -28.34 23.68 -20.73
N PRO A 35 -27.27 23.53 -21.53
CA PRO A 35 -25.99 23.05 -21.04
C PRO A 35 -25.28 24.15 -20.25
N ILE A 36 -24.81 23.78 -19.07
CA ILE A 36 -24.09 24.64 -18.12
C ILE A 36 -22.83 23.89 -17.73
N VAL A 37 -21.70 24.59 -17.74
CA VAL A 37 -20.40 24.01 -17.34
C VAL A 37 -19.92 24.73 -16.08
N LEU A 38 -19.95 24.02 -14.96
CA LEU A 38 -19.43 24.49 -13.68
C LEU A 38 -17.91 24.43 -13.67
N ARG A 39 -17.28 25.52 -13.22
CA ARG A 39 -15.83 25.63 -12.99
C ARG A 39 -15.54 26.04 -11.55
N PRO A 40 -15.55 25.09 -10.60
CA PRO A 40 -15.43 25.42 -9.17
C PRO A 40 -14.11 26.12 -8.77
N SER A 41 -13.07 26.09 -9.62
CA SER A 41 -11.78 26.72 -9.31
C SER A 41 -11.63 28.19 -9.75
N GLY A 42 -12.53 28.73 -10.58
CA GLY A 42 -12.50 30.14 -11.00
C GLY A 42 -11.26 30.61 -11.78
N ALA A 43 -10.28 29.76 -12.08
CA ALA A 43 -9.07 30.12 -12.82
C ALA A 43 -8.51 28.93 -13.62
N GLN A 44 -8.18 29.20 -14.88
CA GLN A 44 -7.66 28.24 -15.84
C GLN A 44 -6.22 27.86 -15.51
N LEU A 45 -6.02 26.61 -15.05
CA LEU A 45 -4.72 25.94 -14.99
C LEU A 45 -4.84 24.60 -15.76
N PRO A 46 -3.76 24.11 -16.39
CA PRO A 46 -3.84 22.95 -17.27
C PRO A 46 -4.13 21.66 -16.49
N GLY A 47 -5.03 20.84 -17.04
CA GLY A 47 -5.59 19.61 -16.46
C GLY A 47 -4.57 18.53 -16.08
N SER A 48 -4.96 17.37 -15.54
CA SER A 48 -6.27 16.71 -15.45
C SER A 48 -6.16 15.63 -14.38
N ILE A 49 -7.25 15.29 -13.70
CA ILE A 49 -7.49 13.87 -13.38
C ILE A 49 -8.96 13.61 -13.69
N ALA A 50 -9.22 13.15 -14.92
CA ALA A 50 -10.48 12.53 -15.24
C ALA A 50 -10.52 11.17 -14.53
N GLY A 51 -11.63 10.85 -13.84
CA GLY A 51 -11.85 9.52 -13.27
C GLY A 51 -11.63 8.46 -14.35
N ALA A 52 -10.85 7.42 -14.04
CA ALA A 52 -10.44 6.38 -14.98
C ALA A 52 -11.56 5.39 -15.36
N CYS A 53 -12.79 5.70 -14.95
CA CYS A 53 -13.96 4.84 -15.01
C CYS A 53 -14.99 5.37 -16.01
N ASP A 54 -15.80 4.45 -16.53
CA ASP A 54 -16.94 4.83 -17.36
C ASP A 54 -18.02 5.52 -16.50
N PRO A 55 -18.52 6.69 -16.92
CA PRO A 55 -19.60 7.37 -16.20
C PRO A 55 -20.88 6.53 -16.17
N THR A 56 -21.50 6.44 -15.00
CA THR A 56 -22.75 5.73 -14.75
C THR A 56 -23.89 6.74 -14.56
N VAL A 57 -25.06 6.42 -15.12
CA VAL A 57 -26.27 7.27 -15.00
C VAL A 57 -27.26 6.63 -14.03
N SER A 58 -27.70 7.40 -13.04
CA SER A 58 -28.75 7.02 -12.09
C SER A 58 -29.97 7.93 -12.25
N SER A 59 -31.15 7.33 -12.43
CA SER A 59 -32.44 8.00 -12.64
C SER A 59 -33.57 7.17 -12.04
N HIS A 60 -34.56 7.83 -11.44
CA HIS A 60 -35.81 7.19 -10.98
C HIS A 60 -36.98 7.41 -11.93
N THR A 61 -36.74 8.07 -13.06
CA THR A 61 -37.74 8.24 -14.12
C THR A 61 -37.30 7.51 -15.39
N ASN A 62 -38.28 7.09 -16.18
CA ASN A 62 -38.11 6.60 -17.54
C ASN A 62 -38.49 7.64 -18.62
N ALA A 63 -38.74 8.90 -18.22
CA ALA A 63 -39.10 9.96 -19.14
C ALA A 63 -37.95 10.27 -20.13
N ASP A 64 -38.32 10.68 -21.34
CA ASP A 64 -37.35 11.14 -22.35
C ASP A 64 -36.96 12.60 -22.09
N PHE A 65 -35.65 12.83 -21.91
CA PHE A 65 -35.10 14.16 -21.64
C PHE A 65 -35.00 15.07 -22.89
N GLY A 66 -35.31 14.54 -24.08
CA GLY A 66 -35.39 15.32 -25.33
C GLY A 66 -36.79 15.89 -25.62
N GLY A 67 -37.83 15.41 -24.94
CA GLY A 67 -39.20 15.87 -25.14
C GLY A 67 -40.24 14.82 -24.77
N GLY A 68 -41.49 15.25 -24.58
CA GLY A 68 -42.57 14.32 -24.25
C GLY A 68 -43.67 14.92 -23.39
N GLN A 69 -44.21 14.09 -22.50
CA GLN A 69 -45.30 14.45 -21.59
C GLN A 69 -44.79 14.44 -20.15
N PHE A 70 -45.12 15.50 -19.42
CA PHE A 70 -44.66 15.71 -18.05
C PHE A 70 -45.79 16.29 -17.20
N VAL A 71 -45.69 16.15 -15.88
CA VAL A 71 -46.58 16.81 -14.92
C VAL A 71 -45.81 17.94 -14.24
N VAL A 72 -46.16 19.17 -14.59
CA VAL A 72 -45.58 20.39 -14.02
C VAL A 72 -46.14 20.60 -12.61
N GLN A 73 -45.26 20.76 -11.62
CA GLN A 73 -45.63 20.93 -10.22
C GLN A 73 -45.83 22.42 -9.89
N GLY A 74 -46.91 23.02 -10.39
CA GLY A 74 -47.15 24.47 -10.37
C GLY A 74 -47.30 25.13 -8.99
N GLY A 75 -47.37 24.35 -7.91
CA GLY A 75 -47.43 24.86 -6.53
C GLY A 75 -46.08 24.82 -5.80
N PHE A 76 -45.00 24.53 -6.52
CA PHE A 76 -43.67 24.45 -5.95
C PHE A 76 -43.13 25.86 -5.67
N ALA A 77 -42.85 26.16 -4.41
CA ALA A 77 -42.55 27.51 -3.94
C ALA A 77 -41.05 27.82 -3.93
N GLU A 78 -40.72 29.11 -3.83
CA GLU A 78 -39.36 29.54 -3.50
C GLU A 78 -38.87 28.88 -2.21
N ASN A 79 -37.59 28.54 -2.17
CA ASN A 79 -36.88 27.80 -1.12
C ASN A 79 -37.33 26.34 -0.91
N GLU A 80 -38.25 25.81 -1.72
CA GLU A 80 -38.51 24.37 -1.75
C GLU A 80 -37.49 23.63 -2.60
N ILE A 81 -37.24 22.35 -2.28
CA ILE A 81 -36.22 21.54 -2.96
C ILE A 81 -36.83 20.24 -3.46
N ALA A 82 -36.64 19.96 -4.74
CA ALA A 82 -36.92 18.67 -5.36
C ALA A 82 -35.60 17.90 -5.38
N ALA A 83 -35.53 16.74 -4.74
CA ALA A 83 -34.30 15.95 -4.65
C ALA A 83 -34.58 14.46 -4.83
N ALA A 84 -33.53 13.73 -5.18
CA ALA A 84 -33.55 12.28 -5.24
C ALA A 84 -32.27 11.68 -4.65
N SER A 85 -32.41 10.50 -4.06
CA SER A 85 -31.31 9.70 -3.50
C SER A 85 -31.06 8.45 -4.31
N TYR A 86 -29.80 8.06 -4.46
CA TYR A 86 -29.39 6.83 -5.15
C TYR A 86 -28.54 5.98 -4.21
N GLN A 87 -28.99 4.76 -3.97
CA GLN A 87 -28.23 3.75 -3.23
C GLN A 87 -27.19 3.13 -4.15
N LEU A 88 -25.92 3.25 -3.77
CA LEU A 88 -24.76 2.70 -4.45
C LEU A 88 -24.09 1.65 -3.55
N THR A 89 -22.97 1.09 -4.03
CA THR A 89 -22.12 0.18 -3.25
C THR A 89 -21.01 0.95 -2.54
N ALA A 90 -20.39 0.34 -1.53
CA ALA A 90 -19.25 0.96 -0.84
C ALA A 90 -18.06 1.19 -1.78
N GLY A 91 -17.86 0.34 -2.79
CA GLY A 91 -16.77 0.44 -3.77
C GLY A 91 -16.93 1.58 -4.77
N ASP A 92 -18.15 2.10 -4.94
CA ASP A 92 -18.42 3.24 -5.83
C ASP A 92 -17.87 4.56 -5.27
N PHE A 93 -17.62 4.63 -3.96
CA PHE A 93 -17.13 5.82 -3.28
C PHE A 93 -15.61 5.77 -3.05
N PRO A 94 -14.90 6.92 -3.08
CA PRO A 94 -15.42 8.23 -3.43
C PRO A 94 -15.79 8.30 -4.91
N LEU A 95 -16.85 9.06 -5.22
CA LEU A 95 -17.33 9.27 -6.58
C LEU A 95 -17.18 10.73 -6.99
N ARG A 96 -17.00 10.96 -8.28
CA ARG A 96 -17.07 12.26 -8.93
C ARG A 96 -18.47 12.47 -9.52
N VAL A 97 -19.08 13.61 -9.27
CA VAL A 97 -20.31 14.03 -9.97
C VAL A 97 -19.93 14.67 -11.31
N ASP A 98 -20.43 14.12 -12.42
CA ASP A 98 -20.11 14.60 -13.78
C ASP A 98 -21.20 15.52 -14.34
N LEU A 99 -22.46 15.13 -14.16
CA LEU A 99 -23.60 15.83 -14.76
C LEU A 99 -24.86 15.65 -13.91
N MET A 100 -25.53 16.75 -13.59
CA MET A 100 -26.81 16.78 -12.91
C MET A 100 -27.87 17.35 -13.84
N GLU A 101 -29.00 16.68 -13.96
CA GLU A 101 -30.06 17.08 -14.90
C GLU A 101 -31.43 17.12 -14.24
N MET A 102 -32.23 18.12 -14.59
CA MET A 102 -33.65 18.18 -14.24
C MET A 102 -34.46 18.94 -15.28
N ILE A 103 -35.68 18.48 -15.55
CA ILE A 103 -36.61 19.18 -16.44
C ILE A 103 -37.49 20.16 -15.67
N PHE A 104 -37.43 21.42 -16.11
CA PHE A 104 -38.33 22.49 -15.69
C PHE A 104 -39.28 22.85 -16.82
N ALA A 105 -40.48 23.30 -16.47
CA ALA A 105 -41.52 23.57 -17.45
C ALA A 105 -42.49 24.66 -17.03
N THR A 106 -43.09 25.29 -18.03
CA THR A 106 -44.32 26.09 -17.92
C THR A 106 -45.49 25.34 -18.55
N SER A 107 -46.70 25.58 -18.06
CA SER A 107 -47.94 25.08 -18.69
C SER A 107 -48.93 26.22 -18.89
N GLY A 108 -49.05 26.68 -20.14
CA GLY A 108 -49.94 27.78 -20.50
C GLY A 108 -49.54 29.14 -19.90
N ALA A 109 -48.23 29.42 -19.75
CA ALA A 109 -47.77 30.69 -19.24
C ALA A 109 -48.19 31.85 -20.14
N SER A 110 -48.72 32.94 -19.57
CA SER A 110 -49.15 34.12 -20.33
C SER A 110 -48.02 35.10 -20.66
N GLN A 111 -46.85 34.89 -20.06
CA GLN A 111 -45.68 35.76 -20.20
C GLN A 111 -44.39 34.95 -20.11
N GLN A 112 -43.27 35.58 -20.48
CA GLN A 112 -41.96 34.98 -20.27
C GLN A 112 -41.67 34.84 -18.78
N THR A 113 -41.05 33.73 -18.40
CA THR A 113 -40.70 33.42 -17.01
C THR A 113 -39.19 33.39 -16.85
N THR A 114 -38.65 34.04 -15.81
CA THR A 114 -37.26 33.90 -15.36
C THR A 114 -37.27 33.26 -13.98
N THR A 115 -36.66 32.09 -13.83
CA THR A 115 -36.57 31.39 -12.54
C THR A 115 -35.11 31.29 -12.12
N GLU A 116 -34.82 31.77 -10.91
CA GLU A 116 -33.52 31.60 -10.25
C GLU A 116 -33.55 30.30 -9.45
N TRP A 117 -32.46 29.54 -9.50
CA TRP A 117 -32.42 28.18 -8.98
C TRP A 117 -31.03 27.82 -8.47
N SER A 118 -30.98 26.86 -7.55
CA SER A 118 -29.74 26.28 -7.05
C SER A 118 -29.74 24.77 -7.26
N VAL A 119 -28.57 24.21 -7.57
CA VAL A 119 -28.34 22.76 -7.52
C VAL A 119 -27.51 22.41 -6.29
N LEU A 120 -27.88 21.33 -5.64
CA LEU A 120 -27.31 20.87 -4.38
C LEU A 120 -26.95 19.38 -4.47
N VAL A 121 -25.84 18.99 -3.84
CA VAL A 121 -25.34 17.60 -3.79
C VAL A 121 -25.03 17.23 -2.34
N TRP A 122 -25.44 16.03 -1.92
CA TRP A 122 -25.22 15.50 -0.58
C TRP A 122 -24.51 14.14 -0.61
N SER A 123 -23.63 13.91 0.37
CA SER A 123 -23.22 12.56 0.78
C SER A 123 -24.25 12.05 1.80
N GLY A 124 -24.96 10.98 1.46
CA GLY A 124 -26.14 10.50 2.18
C GLY A 124 -27.46 11.03 1.63
N THR A 125 -28.52 10.90 2.42
CA THR A 125 -29.85 11.46 2.13
C THR A 125 -29.86 12.98 2.31
N PRO A 126 -30.75 13.73 1.65
CA PRO A 126 -30.79 15.19 1.80
C PRO A 126 -31.25 15.65 3.20
N GLU A 127 -31.90 14.79 3.98
CA GLU A 127 -32.36 15.10 5.34
C GLU A 127 -31.26 15.04 6.40
N THR A 128 -30.42 14.00 6.34
CA THR A 128 -29.43 13.70 7.40
C THR A 128 -27.99 13.65 6.89
N GLY A 129 -27.79 13.68 5.58
CA GLY A 129 -26.47 13.66 4.95
C GLY A 129 -25.79 15.02 4.94
N ASP A 130 -24.52 15.01 4.57
CA ASP A 130 -23.68 16.20 4.52
C ASP A 130 -23.81 16.88 3.16
N LEU A 131 -24.04 18.20 3.15
CA LEU A 131 -24.07 18.99 1.93
C LEU A 131 -22.64 19.14 1.39
N VAL A 132 -22.37 18.57 0.22
CA VAL A 132 -21.07 18.55 -0.44
C VAL A 132 -20.88 19.77 -1.33
N ALA A 133 -21.91 20.16 -2.07
CA ALA A 133 -21.85 21.27 -3.00
C ALA A 133 -23.20 21.97 -3.17
N GLU A 134 -23.16 23.29 -3.37
CA GLU A 134 -24.31 24.12 -3.70
C GLU A 134 -23.87 25.20 -4.70
N PHE A 135 -24.60 25.33 -5.81
CA PHE A 135 -24.36 26.33 -6.84
C PHE A 135 -25.68 27.00 -7.23
N SER A 136 -25.72 28.33 -7.18
CA SER A 136 -26.90 29.15 -7.49
C SER A 136 -26.76 29.85 -8.82
N SER A 137 -27.88 29.99 -9.55
CA SER A 137 -27.94 30.78 -10.77
C SER A 137 -27.72 32.26 -10.47
N ASP A 138 -26.75 32.87 -11.14
CA ASP A 138 -26.38 34.28 -10.98
C ASP A 138 -26.63 35.09 -12.27
N GLY A 139 -27.11 34.44 -13.33
CA GLY A 139 -27.35 35.05 -14.63
C GLY A 139 -26.07 35.33 -15.44
N VAL A 140 -24.89 34.98 -14.91
CA VAL A 140 -23.58 35.24 -15.51
C VAL A 140 -22.85 33.93 -15.81
N ILE A 141 -22.54 33.16 -14.77
CA ILE A 141 -21.88 31.85 -14.86
C ILE A 141 -22.92 30.75 -14.94
N LEU A 142 -23.93 30.82 -14.07
CA LEU A 142 -25.07 29.92 -14.04
C LEU A 142 -26.31 30.69 -14.52
N PRO A 143 -26.75 30.48 -15.78
CA PRO A 143 -27.89 31.22 -16.31
C PRO A 143 -29.19 30.85 -15.58
N HIS A 144 -30.07 31.83 -15.41
CA HIS A 144 -31.43 31.61 -14.95
C HIS A 144 -32.24 30.84 -16.00
N ILE A 145 -33.26 30.11 -15.55
CA ILE A 145 -34.19 29.43 -16.47
C ILE A 145 -35.11 30.48 -17.08
N VAL A 146 -34.98 30.72 -18.39
CA VAL A 146 -35.84 31.65 -19.13
C VAL A 146 -36.70 30.88 -20.12
N LEU A 147 -38.01 30.83 -19.88
CA LEU A 147 -38.98 30.15 -20.75
C LEU A 147 -39.95 31.16 -21.38
N PRO A 148 -40.25 31.05 -22.68
CA PRO A 148 -41.19 31.96 -23.33
C PRO A 148 -42.64 31.72 -22.87
N PRO A 149 -43.58 32.63 -23.21
CA PRO A 149 -45.01 32.39 -23.02
C PRO A 149 -45.45 31.07 -23.70
N GLY A 150 -46.45 30.41 -23.11
CA GLY A 150 -47.00 29.15 -23.56
C GLY A 150 -46.59 27.97 -22.69
N THR A 151 -46.62 26.78 -23.29
CA THR A 151 -46.20 25.53 -22.66
C THR A 151 -44.85 25.14 -23.20
N ASN A 152 -43.80 25.32 -22.40
CA ASN A 152 -42.42 25.13 -22.81
C ASN A 152 -41.67 24.33 -21.72
N GLY A 153 -40.75 23.47 -22.13
CA GLY A 153 -39.86 22.75 -21.21
C GLY A 153 -38.40 23.12 -21.46
N VAL A 154 -37.54 22.85 -20.48
CA VAL A 154 -36.08 22.92 -20.62
C VAL A 154 -35.45 21.81 -19.78
N ASN A 155 -34.46 21.13 -20.34
CA ASN A 155 -33.60 20.22 -19.59
C ASN A 155 -32.39 21.02 -19.10
N VAL A 156 -32.35 21.34 -17.81
CA VAL A 156 -31.23 22.03 -17.18
C VAL A 156 -30.13 21.00 -16.97
N GLN A 157 -29.02 21.14 -17.69
CA GLN A 157 -27.87 20.23 -17.64
C GLN A 157 -26.69 20.91 -16.99
N VAL A 158 -26.40 20.56 -15.74
CA VAL A 158 -25.28 21.11 -14.98
C VAL A 158 -24.12 20.13 -15.02
N MET A 159 -23.22 20.34 -15.98
CA MET A 159 -21.99 19.58 -16.17
C MET A 159 -20.89 20.16 -15.29
N VAL A 160 -20.12 19.32 -14.62
CA VAL A 160 -18.86 19.73 -13.98
C VAL A 160 -17.75 19.66 -15.02
N ASP A 161 -17.01 20.75 -15.21
CA ASP A 161 -15.93 20.80 -16.21
C ASP A 161 -14.89 19.72 -15.88
N PRO A 162 -14.66 18.72 -16.75
CA PRO A 162 -13.74 17.62 -16.46
C PRO A 162 -12.27 18.07 -16.36
N ASP A 163 -11.95 19.25 -16.90
CA ASP A 163 -10.62 19.84 -16.85
C ASP A 163 -10.42 20.72 -15.59
N ASP A 164 -11.46 20.96 -14.78
CA ASP A 164 -11.33 21.77 -13.56
C ASP A 164 -10.59 20.97 -12.45
N PRO A 165 -9.55 21.53 -11.82
CA PRO A 165 -8.84 20.84 -10.73
C PRO A 165 -9.69 20.65 -9.47
N LYS A 166 -10.78 21.40 -9.30
CA LYS A 166 -11.77 21.26 -8.22
C LYS A 166 -13.02 20.60 -8.76
N GLN A 167 -13.05 19.29 -8.71
CA GLN A 167 -14.24 18.49 -9.00
C GLN A 167 -15.20 18.43 -7.79
N ILE A 168 -16.46 18.05 -8.03
CA ILE A 168 -17.41 17.72 -6.97
C ILE A 168 -17.20 16.25 -6.60
N ILE A 169 -16.54 16.01 -5.47
CA ILE A 169 -16.23 14.67 -4.96
C ILE A 169 -17.13 14.36 -3.77
N VAL A 170 -17.79 13.21 -3.81
CA VAL A 170 -18.64 12.72 -2.73
C VAL A 170 -17.95 11.52 -2.11
N ASP A 171 -17.52 11.68 -0.85
CA ASP A 171 -16.97 10.60 -0.03
C ASP A 171 -18.09 9.75 0.57
N ASP A 172 -17.80 8.48 0.89
CA ASP A 172 -18.75 7.61 1.59
C ASP A 172 -18.90 8.06 3.04
N ASN A 173 -20.14 8.33 3.46
CA ASN A 173 -20.48 8.59 4.85
C ASN A 173 -20.97 7.33 5.60
N GLY A 174 -20.83 6.16 4.98
CA GLY A 174 -21.25 4.87 5.51
C GLY A 174 -22.71 4.49 5.19
N SER A 175 -23.49 5.39 4.58
CA SER A 175 -24.82 5.06 4.06
C SER A 175 -24.78 4.47 2.65
N HIS A 176 -23.66 4.66 1.93
CA HIS A 176 -23.51 4.34 0.52
C HIS A 176 -24.62 4.99 -0.35
N ILE A 177 -25.06 6.19 0.02
CA ILE A 177 -26.08 6.95 -0.70
C ILE A 177 -25.47 8.25 -1.20
N VAL A 178 -25.77 8.62 -2.44
CA VAL A 178 -25.56 9.99 -2.96
C VAL A 178 -26.93 10.60 -3.27
N SER A 179 -27.09 11.89 -2.98
CA SER A 179 -28.31 12.62 -3.33
C SER A 179 -27.98 13.92 -4.05
N PHE A 180 -28.88 14.36 -4.92
CA PHE A 180 -28.82 15.70 -5.48
C PHE A 180 -30.23 16.26 -5.66
N GLY A 181 -30.33 17.58 -5.82
CA GLY A 181 -31.60 18.24 -5.98
C GLY A 181 -31.50 19.66 -6.48
N PHE A 182 -32.65 20.20 -6.87
CA PHE A 182 -32.80 21.58 -7.31
C PHE A 182 -33.73 22.34 -6.37
N ARG A 183 -33.28 23.53 -5.96
CA ARG A 183 -34.06 24.52 -5.23
C ARG A 183 -34.50 25.63 -6.18
N ILE A 184 -35.73 26.12 -6.03
CA ILE A 184 -36.11 27.40 -6.62
C ILE A 184 -35.70 28.49 -5.64
N ASP A 185 -34.81 29.38 -6.03
CA ASP A 185 -34.39 30.51 -5.19
C ASP A 185 -35.37 31.68 -5.32
N GLU A 186 -35.69 32.05 -6.56
CA GLU A 186 -36.62 33.13 -6.88
C GLU A 186 -37.48 32.77 -8.10
N HIS A 187 -38.79 33.02 -7.97
CA HIS A 187 -39.75 32.89 -9.06
C HIS A 187 -39.90 34.21 -9.80
N ASN A 188 -40.17 34.14 -11.10
CA ASN A 188 -40.42 35.32 -11.95
C ASN A 188 -41.49 36.27 -11.37
N GLN A 189 -42.57 35.71 -10.83
CA GLN A 189 -43.65 36.45 -10.18
C GLN A 189 -44.24 35.66 -9.00
N GLN A 190 -43.55 35.70 -7.85
CA GLN A 190 -44.11 35.32 -6.56
C GLN A 190 -44.21 36.56 -5.66
N THR A 191 -45.33 37.29 -5.77
CA THR A 191 -45.50 38.57 -5.04
C THR A 191 -46.15 38.41 -3.66
N GLN A 192 -46.48 37.18 -3.25
CA GLN A 192 -47.19 36.87 -2.01
C GLN A 192 -46.55 35.68 -1.32
N ASN A 193 -46.85 35.51 -0.04
CA ASN A 193 -46.31 34.39 0.73
C ASN A 193 -46.83 33.05 0.15
N PRO A 194 -45.95 32.15 -0.29
CA PRO A 194 -46.32 30.89 -0.94
C PRO A 194 -47.18 29.98 -0.07
N CYS A 195 -47.12 30.13 1.25
CA CYS A 195 -47.93 29.37 2.19
C CYS A 195 -49.43 29.66 2.11
N VAL A 196 -49.79 30.88 1.69
CA VAL A 196 -51.19 31.33 1.62
C VAL A 196 -51.68 31.48 0.18
N VAL A 197 -50.77 31.75 -0.76
CA VAL A 197 -51.09 31.82 -2.18
C VAL A 197 -50.05 31.07 -2.98
N ALA A 198 -50.49 30.04 -3.70
CA ALA A 198 -49.60 29.23 -4.52
C ALA A 198 -48.91 30.10 -5.58
N PRO A 199 -47.64 29.80 -5.92
CA PRO A 199 -46.95 30.45 -7.02
C PRO A 199 -47.80 30.42 -8.30
N PRO A 200 -48.03 31.55 -8.97
CA PRO A 200 -48.88 31.59 -10.16
C PRO A 200 -48.33 30.76 -11.33
N SER A 201 -49.08 29.76 -11.78
CA SER A 201 -48.69 28.93 -12.93
C SER A 201 -48.69 29.67 -14.28
N CYS A 202 -49.36 30.82 -14.37
CA CYS A 202 -49.33 31.69 -15.56
C CYS A 202 -47.96 32.27 -15.87
N CYS A 203 -47.08 32.30 -14.87
CA CYS A 203 -46.06 33.33 -14.81
C CYS A 203 -44.73 32.82 -14.25
N ASN A 204 -44.65 31.53 -13.91
CA ASN A 204 -43.48 30.88 -13.30
C ASN A 204 -43.21 29.52 -13.96
N ALA A 205 -41.95 29.07 -13.94
CA ALA A 205 -41.54 27.74 -14.35
C ALA A 205 -41.34 26.84 -13.13
N PHE A 206 -41.62 25.54 -13.28
CA PHE A 206 -41.61 24.61 -12.15
C PHE A 206 -40.94 23.27 -12.47
N PRO A 207 -40.44 22.57 -11.45
CA PRO A 207 -40.09 21.17 -11.47
C PRO A 207 -41.16 20.29 -12.12
N THR A 208 -40.71 19.20 -12.77
CA THR A 208 -41.61 18.23 -13.39
C THR A 208 -41.45 16.84 -12.81
N THR A 209 -42.57 16.11 -12.76
CA THR A 209 -42.58 14.67 -12.56
C THR A 209 -43.01 13.97 -13.84
N ASP A 210 -42.68 12.69 -13.97
CA ASP A 210 -43.15 11.91 -15.10
C ASP A 210 -44.65 11.61 -15.04
N VAL A 211 -45.15 11.02 -16.13
CA VAL A 211 -46.55 10.60 -16.29
C VAL A 211 -46.77 9.11 -16.02
N GLY A 212 -45.70 8.36 -15.71
CA GLY A 212 -45.72 6.91 -15.54
C GLY A 212 -46.31 6.45 -14.21
N GLY A 213 -46.48 7.38 -13.27
CA GLY A 213 -46.92 7.11 -11.91
C GLY A 213 -45.73 7.02 -10.96
N LEU A 214 -45.97 7.12 -9.66
CA LEU A 214 -44.92 7.12 -8.64
C LEU A 214 -44.37 5.70 -8.40
N GLN A 215 -43.17 5.42 -8.90
CA GLN A 215 -42.50 4.12 -8.80
C GLN A 215 -41.44 4.06 -7.69
N HIS A 216 -40.81 5.19 -7.35
CA HIS A 216 -39.72 5.29 -6.38
C HIS A 216 -40.09 6.23 -5.21
N PRO A 217 -41.15 5.93 -4.43
CA PRO A 217 -41.65 6.83 -3.38
C PRO A 217 -40.68 7.00 -2.21
N THR A 218 -39.72 6.09 -2.01
CA THR A 218 -38.77 6.11 -0.90
C THR A 218 -37.47 6.85 -1.23
N GLU A 219 -37.21 7.09 -2.52
CA GLU A 219 -36.00 7.72 -3.04
C GLU A 219 -36.24 9.14 -3.58
N ASN A 220 -37.50 9.50 -3.87
CA ASN A 220 -37.89 10.87 -4.20
C ASN A 220 -38.20 11.68 -2.94
N TRP A 221 -37.62 12.87 -2.87
CA TRP A 221 -37.72 13.77 -1.73
C TRP A 221 -38.31 15.12 -2.12
N LEU A 222 -39.02 15.72 -1.16
CA LEU A 222 -39.45 17.11 -1.21
C LEU A 222 -39.02 17.78 0.10
N PHE A 223 -38.28 18.88 -0.01
CA PHE A 223 -38.22 19.86 1.06
C PHE A 223 -39.35 20.86 0.87
N ALA A 224 -40.37 20.80 1.73
CA ALA A 224 -41.51 21.72 1.69
C ALA A 224 -41.39 22.79 2.77
N LEU A 225 -41.80 24.02 2.46
CA LEU A 225 -41.83 25.07 3.46
C LEU A 225 -42.79 24.75 4.60
N ASN A 226 -42.44 25.16 5.82
CA ASN A 226 -43.37 25.04 6.95
C ASN A 226 -44.44 26.12 6.88
N CYS A 227 -45.53 25.79 6.19
CA CYS A 227 -46.69 26.64 5.99
C CYS A 227 -47.81 26.41 7.01
N GLY A 228 -47.47 25.96 8.22
CA GLY A 228 -48.45 25.65 9.27
C GLY A 228 -49.20 24.34 9.06
N PHE A 229 -48.77 23.54 8.07
CA PHE A 229 -49.26 22.18 7.82
C PHE A 229 -48.10 21.19 8.03
N PRO A 230 -47.93 20.63 9.24
CA PRO A 230 -46.75 19.82 9.57
C PRO A 230 -46.56 18.57 8.71
N ALA A 231 -47.64 18.06 8.10
CA ALA A 231 -47.59 16.86 7.28
C ALA A 231 -47.02 17.08 5.87
N CYS A 232 -46.69 18.32 5.49
CA CYS A 232 -46.02 18.68 4.25
C CYS A 232 -44.97 19.77 4.50
N SER A 233 -44.03 19.52 5.41
CA SER A 233 -43.02 20.50 5.79
C SER A 233 -41.71 19.85 6.15
N GLY A 234 -40.61 20.53 5.87
CA GLY A 234 -39.27 19.97 6.01
C GLY A 234 -38.99 18.94 4.91
N TRP A 235 -37.92 18.16 5.13
CA TRP A 235 -37.58 17.04 4.27
C TRP A 235 -38.54 15.88 4.52
N GLN A 236 -39.16 15.39 3.44
CA GLN A 236 -39.99 14.19 3.47
C GLN A 236 -39.80 13.38 2.20
N ARG A 237 -39.83 12.06 2.35
CA ARG A 237 -39.95 11.15 1.20
C ARG A 237 -41.35 11.22 0.63
N PHE A 238 -41.51 10.91 -0.65
CA PHE A 238 -42.84 10.85 -1.23
C PHE A 238 -43.72 9.79 -0.55
N SER A 239 -43.14 8.70 -0.04
CA SER A 239 -43.83 7.68 0.75
C SER A 239 -44.48 8.22 2.03
N GLU A 240 -43.96 9.31 2.60
CA GLU A 240 -44.40 9.93 3.85
C GLU A 240 -45.41 11.06 3.63
N LEU A 241 -45.40 11.68 2.45
CA LEU A 241 -46.29 12.79 2.11
C LEU A 241 -47.75 12.32 1.95
N PRO A 242 -48.77 13.03 2.45
CA PRO A 242 -50.16 12.68 2.21
C PRO A 242 -50.52 12.67 0.71
N ALA A 243 -51.02 11.53 0.21
CA ALA A 243 -51.45 11.38 -1.17
C ALA A 243 -52.61 12.35 -1.49
N GLY A 244 -52.54 13.02 -2.64
CA GLY A 244 -53.55 13.98 -3.09
C GLY A 244 -53.46 15.37 -2.44
N ILE A 245 -52.56 15.58 -1.46
CA ILE A 245 -52.29 16.90 -0.90
C ILE A 245 -50.92 17.40 -1.35
N CYS A 246 -49.83 16.72 -0.99
CA CYS A 246 -48.48 17.25 -1.29
C CYS A 246 -47.58 16.26 -2.01
N ARG A 247 -48.02 15.00 -2.13
CA ARG A 247 -47.31 13.95 -2.83
C ARG A 247 -47.54 14.08 -4.34
N PRO A 248 -46.49 14.30 -5.15
CA PRO A 248 -46.62 14.22 -6.60
C PRO A 248 -47.08 12.83 -7.06
N SER A 249 -47.70 12.78 -8.23
CA SER A 249 -48.23 11.53 -8.79
C SER A 249 -47.20 10.68 -9.52
N GLY A 250 -46.01 11.21 -9.80
CA GLY A 250 -44.91 10.54 -10.52
C GLY A 250 -43.56 10.83 -9.86
N ASP A 251 -42.49 10.22 -10.38
CA ASP A 251 -41.12 10.44 -9.93
C ASP A 251 -40.56 11.75 -10.52
N TRP A 252 -39.62 12.40 -9.81
CA TRP A 252 -38.96 13.60 -10.32
C TRP A 252 -38.24 13.30 -11.64
N VAL A 253 -38.39 14.20 -12.61
CA VAL A 253 -37.69 14.08 -13.91
C VAL A 253 -36.29 14.65 -13.76
N MET A 254 -35.43 13.87 -13.12
CA MET A 254 -34.04 14.21 -12.85
C MET A 254 -33.13 12.99 -12.94
N ARG A 255 -31.87 13.19 -13.30
CA ARG A 255 -30.85 12.14 -13.33
C ARG A 255 -29.46 12.67 -12.97
N LEU A 256 -28.65 11.79 -12.39
CA LEU A 256 -27.28 12.03 -12.00
C LEU A 256 -26.35 11.16 -12.85
N THR A 257 -25.34 11.76 -13.46
CA THR A 257 -24.19 11.04 -14.02
C THR A 257 -23.00 11.20 -13.09
N TRP A 258 -22.39 10.09 -12.73
CA TRP A 258 -21.26 10.04 -11.80
C TRP A 258 -20.24 9.00 -12.23
N THR A 259 -18.99 9.22 -11.84
CA THR A 259 -17.85 8.35 -12.15
C THR A 259 -17.18 7.95 -10.83
N PRO A 260 -17.11 6.64 -10.49
CA PRO A 260 -16.35 6.21 -9.32
C PRO A 260 -14.86 6.52 -9.50
N PHE A 261 -14.15 6.82 -8.42
CA PHE A 261 -12.70 7.00 -8.49
C PHE A 261 -11.97 5.68 -8.74
N PHE A 262 -12.52 4.60 -8.19
CA PHE A 262 -11.99 3.26 -8.29
C PHE A 262 -13.02 2.40 -8.99
N CYS A 263 -12.69 1.92 -10.17
CA CYS A 263 -13.45 0.87 -10.82
C CYS A 263 -13.10 -0.43 -10.11
N GLU A 264 -14.08 -1.16 -9.57
CA GLU A 264 -13.88 -2.55 -9.11
C GLU A 264 -13.22 -3.42 -10.19
N ASP A 265 -13.33 -3.02 -11.46
CA ASP A 265 -12.74 -3.64 -12.63
C ASP A 265 -11.24 -3.36 -12.84
N GLN A 266 -10.58 -2.56 -11.99
CA GLN A 266 -9.13 -2.29 -12.08
C GLN A 266 -8.34 -2.57 -10.80
N ILE A 267 -8.99 -2.85 -9.66
CA ILE A 267 -8.33 -3.12 -8.39
C ILE A 267 -8.55 -4.56 -7.91
N GLY A 268 -7.57 -5.07 -7.17
CA GLY A 268 -7.55 -6.43 -6.65
C GLY A 268 -6.48 -6.61 -5.58
N ALA A 269 -6.43 -7.82 -5.04
CA ALA A 269 -5.46 -8.21 -4.02
C ALA A 269 -4.05 -8.32 -4.62
N CYS A 270 -3.07 -7.80 -3.89
CA CYS A 270 -1.66 -7.85 -4.23
C CYS A 270 -0.90 -8.68 -3.21
N CYS A 271 -0.31 -9.79 -3.66
CA CYS A 271 0.49 -10.65 -2.79
C CYS A 271 1.96 -10.25 -2.82
N LEU A 272 2.49 -9.83 -1.68
CA LEU A 272 3.89 -9.44 -1.52
C LEU A 272 4.79 -10.68 -1.41
N ALA A 273 6.04 -10.54 -1.84
CA ALA A 273 7.07 -11.58 -1.67
C ALA A 273 7.35 -11.93 -0.19
N SER A 274 7.05 -11.01 0.74
CA SER A 274 7.13 -11.21 2.19
C SER A 274 5.98 -12.05 2.76
N GLY A 275 5.01 -12.41 1.93
CA GLY A 275 3.81 -13.13 2.34
C GLY A 275 2.66 -12.27 2.84
N GLY A 276 2.85 -10.94 2.90
CA GLY A 276 1.77 -9.99 3.13
C GLY A 276 0.81 -9.90 1.95
N CYS A 277 -0.44 -9.49 2.22
CA CYS A 277 -1.46 -9.25 1.21
C CYS A 277 -2.01 -7.83 1.37
N VAL A 278 -2.11 -7.09 0.28
CA VAL A 278 -2.64 -5.72 0.25
C VAL A 278 -3.82 -5.68 -0.72
N ASP A 279 -5.00 -5.31 -0.22
CA ASP A 279 -6.21 -5.13 -1.04
C ASP A 279 -6.24 -3.77 -1.72
N GLY A 280 -7.02 -3.67 -2.81
CA GLY A 280 -7.37 -2.39 -3.43
C GLY A 280 -6.25 -1.75 -4.26
N LEU A 281 -5.29 -2.53 -4.75
CA LEU A 281 -4.26 -2.04 -5.66
C LEU A 281 -4.61 -2.37 -7.12
N THR A 282 -4.22 -1.50 -8.04
CA THR A 282 -4.18 -1.85 -9.47
C THR A 282 -3.03 -2.82 -9.78
N ALA A 283 -3.08 -3.47 -10.94
CA ALA A 283 -1.97 -4.30 -11.41
C ALA A 283 -0.63 -3.52 -11.44
N SER A 284 -0.65 -2.25 -11.87
CA SER A 284 0.57 -1.43 -11.94
C SER A 284 1.11 -1.02 -10.56
N GLU A 285 0.22 -0.72 -9.61
CA GLU A 285 0.60 -0.39 -8.24
C GLU A 285 1.13 -1.63 -7.51
N CYS A 286 0.52 -2.78 -7.74
CA CYS A 286 1.00 -4.06 -7.23
C CYS A 286 2.41 -4.39 -7.76
N ASP A 287 2.65 -4.18 -9.06
CA ASP A 287 3.97 -4.34 -9.66
C ASP A 287 4.98 -3.33 -9.08
N SER A 288 4.55 -2.09 -8.80
CA SER A 288 5.43 -1.04 -8.26
C SER A 288 5.98 -1.35 -6.86
N ILE A 289 5.28 -2.21 -6.11
CA ILE A 289 5.71 -2.68 -4.79
C ILE A 289 6.28 -4.11 -4.83
N ASN A 290 6.64 -4.61 -6.02
CA ASN A 290 7.12 -5.97 -6.26
C ASN A 290 6.18 -7.07 -5.73
N GLY A 291 4.87 -6.84 -5.81
CA GLY A 291 3.84 -7.83 -5.49
C GLY A 291 3.29 -8.53 -6.73
N THR A 292 2.60 -9.64 -6.51
CA THR A 292 1.91 -10.41 -7.55
C THR A 292 0.42 -10.13 -7.48
N TYR A 293 -0.11 -9.51 -8.54
CA TYR A 293 -1.54 -9.20 -8.65
C TYR A 293 -2.39 -10.46 -8.78
N GLN A 294 -3.39 -10.63 -7.93
CA GLN A 294 -4.24 -11.82 -7.86
C GLN A 294 -5.45 -11.76 -8.81
N GLY A 295 -5.60 -10.65 -9.53
CA GLY A 295 -6.70 -10.41 -10.46
C GLY A 295 -7.70 -9.42 -9.91
N THR A 296 -8.41 -8.79 -10.83
CA THR A 296 -9.45 -7.80 -10.55
C THR A 296 -10.58 -8.39 -9.71
N GLY A 297 -11.02 -7.65 -8.69
CA GLY A 297 -12.08 -8.05 -7.76
C GLY A 297 -11.68 -9.15 -6.77
N SER A 298 -10.42 -9.60 -6.75
CA SER A 298 -9.93 -10.53 -5.73
C SER A 298 -9.68 -9.79 -4.41
N ILE A 299 -10.05 -10.37 -3.28
CA ILE A 299 -9.74 -9.86 -1.94
C ILE A 299 -8.74 -10.78 -1.21
N CYS A 300 -8.01 -10.25 -0.23
CA CYS A 300 -7.10 -10.97 0.65
C CYS A 300 -7.87 -11.94 1.57
N SER A 301 -8.36 -13.04 1.00
CA SER A 301 -9.21 -14.05 1.64
C SER A 301 -8.45 -15.34 1.99
N GLY A 302 -7.12 -15.37 1.85
CA GLY A 302 -6.28 -16.53 2.17
C GLY A 302 -4.80 -16.14 2.23
N THR A 303 -3.97 -16.99 2.85
CA THR A 303 -2.52 -16.78 2.90
C THR A 303 -1.95 -16.73 1.49
N CYS A 304 -1.33 -15.60 1.13
CA CYS A 304 -0.58 -15.48 -0.12
C CYS A 304 0.36 -16.69 -0.27
N PRO A 305 0.43 -17.30 -1.47
CA PRO A 305 1.30 -18.45 -1.69
C PRO A 305 2.73 -18.06 -1.34
N GLN A 306 3.24 -18.60 -0.22
CA GLN A 306 4.62 -18.38 0.18
C GLN A 306 5.50 -19.12 -0.82
N PRO A 307 6.58 -18.50 -1.33
CA PRO A 307 7.58 -19.27 -2.06
C PRO A 307 8.12 -20.35 -1.11
N THR A 308 8.01 -21.61 -1.53
CA THR A 308 8.67 -22.70 -0.81
C THR A 308 10.18 -22.52 -0.92
N GLN A 309 10.89 -22.93 0.12
CA GLN A 309 12.35 -22.95 0.18
C GLN A 309 12.84 -24.27 0.76
N ALA A 310 14.11 -24.60 0.51
CA ALA A 310 14.74 -25.73 1.18
C ALA A 310 14.80 -25.49 2.69
N CYS A 311 14.34 -26.46 3.46
CA CYS A 311 14.36 -26.45 4.91
C CYS A 311 15.15 -27.67 5.41
N CYS A 312 16.31 -27.44 6.03
CA CYS A 312 17.20 -28.49 6.51
C CYS A 312 16.87 -28.88 7.96
N PHE A 313 16.74 -30.18 8.23
CA PHE A 313 16.44 -30.72 9.55
C PHE A 313 17.58 -31.58 10.09
N ALA A 314 18.27 -31.08 11.11
CA ALA A 314 19.41 -31.79 11.72
C ALA A 314 19.01 -33.16 12.32
N GLY A 315 17.80 -33.26 12.90
CA GLY A 315 17.36 -34.49 13.58
C GLY A 315 17.07 -35.68 12.66
N ILE A 316 16.84 -35.46 11.36
CA ILE A 316 16.56 -36.52 10.37
C ILE A 316 17.57 -36.54 9.22
N GLY A 317 18.56 -35.64 9.22
CA GLY A 317 19.53 -35.47 8.13
C GLY A 317 18.87 -35.19 6.77
N GLY A 318 17.70 -34.56 6.78
CA GLY A 318 16.80 -34.47 5.62
C GLY A 318 16.41 -33.03 5.27
N CYS A 319 15.91 -32.86 4.03
CA CYS A 319 15.43 -31.58 3.51
C CYS A 319 13.95 -31.69 3.10
N LEU A 320 13.13 -30.68 3.45
CA LEU A 320 11.78 -30.52 2.90
C LEU A 320 11.60 -29.13 2.29
N ASN A 321 10.85 -29.03 1.19
CA ASN A 321 10.47 -27.75 0.60
C ASN A 321 9.28 -27.18 1.39
N LEU A 322 9.54 -26.24 2.30
CA LEU A 322 8.53 -25.62 3.17
C LEU A 322 8.56 -24.09 3.02
N ALA A 323 7.45 -23.43 3.35
CA ALA A 323 7.48 -21.97 3.52
C ALA A 323 8.38 -21.60 4.71
N GLN A 324 8.86 -20.35 4.78
CA GLN A 324 9.77 -19.91 5.85
C GLN A 324 9.21 -20.17 7.25
N ASN A 325 7.96 -19.78 7.47
CA ASN A 325 7.32 -19.90 8.77
C ASN A 325 7.07 -21.36 9.15
N ASP A 326 6.68 -22.19 8.18
CA ASP A 326 6.49 -23.63 8.39
C ASP A 326 7.81 -24.34 8.68
N CYS A 327 8.90 -23.92 8.02
CA CYS A 327 10.24 -24.44 8.28
C CYS A 327 10.69 -24.17 9.72
N ILE A 328 10.54 -22.92 10.18
CA ILE A 328 10.89 -22.53 11.55
C ILE A 328 9.96 -23.23 12.57
N ALA A 329 8.66 -23.27 12.29
CA ALA A 329 7.68 -23.91 13.17
C ALA A 329 7.92 -25.43 13.30
N ALA A 330 8.42 -26.07 12.25
CA ALA A 330 8.82 -27.47 12.26
C ALA A 330 10.20 -27.71 12.92
N GLY A 331 10.91 -26.65 13.33
CA GLY A 331 12.24 -26.74 13.94
C GLY A 331 13.39 -26.96 12.96
N GLY A 332 13.19 -26.61 11.68
CA GLY A 332 14.22 -26.70 10.63
C GLY A 332 14.90 -25.35 10.35
N PHE A 333 15.97 -25.40 9.55
CA PHE A 333 16.77 -24.24 9.17
C PHE A 333 16.50 -23.84 7.70
N PRO A 334 15.89 -22.66 7.44
CA PRO A 334 15.57 -22.21 6.08
C PRO A 334 16.83 -21.78 5.31
N GLN A 335 16.91 -22.12 4.03
CA GLN A 335 18.09 -21.89 3.17
C GLN A 335 17.97 -20.67 2.24
N GLY A 336 16.83 -19.96 2.29
CA GLY A 336 16.55 -18.76 1.49
C GLY A 336 15.48 -18.99 0.41
N PRO A 337 14.67 -17.96 0.09
CA PRO A 337 13.58 -18.08 -0.88
C PRO A 337 14.08 -18.48 -2.27
N GLY A 338 13.37 -19.40 -2.93
CA GLY A 338 13.73 -19.91 -4.27
C GLY A 338 14.72 -21.08 -4.27
N THR A 339 15.26 -21.46 -3.11
CA THR A 339 16.04 -22.71 -2.97
C THR A 339 15.12 -23.92 -2.95
N THR A 340 15.59 -25.07 -3.43
CA THR A 340 14.86 -26.34 -3.32
C THR A 340 15.74 -27.43 -2.75
N CYS A 341 15.14 -28.46 -2.15
CA CYS A 341 15.85 -29.65 -1.69
C CYS A 341 16.49 -30.48 -2.81
N GLY A 342 16.23 -30.16 -4.08
CA GLY A 342 16.97 -30.72 -5.22
C GLY A 342 18.25 -29.94 -5.55
N THR A 343 18.38 -28.71 -5.04
CA THR A 343 19.51 -27.81 -5.32
C THR A 343 20.38 -27.53 -4.09
N ILE A 344 19.86 -27.74 -2.88
CA ILE A 344 20.59 -27.57 -1.63
C ILE A 344 20.85 -28.94 -1.02
N GLU A 345 22.13 -29.22 -0.78
CA GLU A 345 22.57 -30.38 -0.02
C GLU A 345 22.62 -30.02 1.47
N CYS A 346 21.69 -30.56 2.25
CA CYS A 346 21.67 -30.39 3.69
C CYS A 346 22.66 -31.36 4.34
N PHE A 347 23.53 -30.86 5.21
CA PHE A 347 24.51 -31.65 5.96
C PHE A 347 25.43 -32.50 5.05
N PRO A 348 26.19 -31.86 4.14
CA PRO A 348 27.11 -32.57 3.26
C PRO A 348 28.17 -33.31 4.08
N ILE A 349 28.45 -34.56 3.71
CA ILE A 349 29.58 -35.34 4.24
C ILE A 349 30.57 -35.60 3.11
N GLY A 350 31.86 -35.56 3.41
CA GLY A 350 32.88 -35.68 2.37
C GLY A 350 34.28 -35.84 2.92
N ALA A 351 35.27 -35.73 2.02
CA ALA A 351 36.67 -35.81 2.35
C ALA A 351 37.18 -34.54 3.03
N CYS A 352 38.07 -34.69 4.00
CA CYS A 352 38.73 -33.62 4.71
C CYS A 352 40.25 -33.81 4.62
N CYS A 353 40.95 -32.84 4.04
CA CYS A 353 42.41 -32.86 3.98
C CYS A 353 43.00 -32.24 5.24
N LEU A 354 43.85 -32.99 5.94
CA LEU A 354 44.52 -32.57 7.15
C LEU A 354 45.87 -31.89 6.82
N PRO A 355 46.40 -31.05 7.72
CA PRO A 355 47.69 -30.38 7.54
C PRO A 355 48.90 -31.32 7.44
N ASP A 356 48.79 -32.55 7.97
CA ASP A 356 49.81 -33.58 7.92
C ASP A 356 49.81 -34.39 6.61
N GLY A 357 48.98 -34.00 5.63
CA GLY A 357 48.77 -34.71 4.37
C GLY A 357 47.79 -35.88 4.47
N GLY A 358 47.26 -36.17 5.68
CA GLY A 358 46.21 -37.15 5.89
C GLY A 358 44.88 -36.74 5.26
N CYS A 359 44.02 -37.71 5.00
CA CYS A 359 42.66 -37.47 4.54
C CYS A 359 41.64 -38.27 5.36
N LEU A 360 40.63 -37.60 5.92
CA LEU A 360 39.50 -38.21 6.61
C LEU A 360 38.30 -38.30 5.68
N ASP A 361 37.68 -39.48 5.59
CA ASP A 361 36.52 -39.72 4.73
C ASP A 361 35.21 -39.63 5.52
N GLN A 362 34.12 -39.26 4.83
CA GLN A 362 32.76 -39.18 5.37
C GLN A 362 32.62 -38.32 6.63
N VAL A 363 33.35 -37.19 6.69
CA VAL A 363 33.26 -36.24 7.81
C VAL A 363 32.42 -35.03 7.44
N SER A 364 31.84 -34.36 8.45
CA SER A 364 31.13 -33.09 8.26
C SER A 364 32.11 -31.92 8.11
N PRO A 365 31.70 -30.77 7.54
CA PRO A 365 32.52 -29.57 7.50
C PRO A 365 32.96 -29.11 8.90
N GLU A 366 32.08 -29.23 9.89
CA GLU A 366 32.36 -28.85 11.27
C GLU A 366 33.39 -29.77 11.92
N ASP A 367 33.27 -31.09 11.74
CA ASP A 367 34.24 -32.06 12.26
C ASP A 367 35.59 -31.95 11.54
N CYS A 368 35.57 -31.62 10.23
CA CYS A 368 36.77 -31.37 9.47
C CYS A 368 37.54 -30.14 9.98
N ALA A 369 36.84 -29.04 10.23
CA ALA A 369 37.43 -27.85 10.82
C ALA A 369 37.93 -28.09 12.25
N ALA A 370 37.24 -28.93 13.03
CA ALA A 370 37.69 -29.33 14.37
C ALA A 370 38.97 -30.18 14.37
N ALA A 371 39.31 -30.80 13.24
CA ALA A 371 40.57 -31.51 13.01
C ALA A 371 41.65 -30.63 12.34
N ASP A 372 41.46 -29.31 12.35
CA ASP A 372 42.31 -28.32 11.64
C ASP A 372 42.46 -28.60 10.14
N GLY A 373 41.50 -29.33 9.55
CA GLY A 373 41.51 -29.73 8.15
C GLY A 373 40.67 -28.84 7.24
N VAL A 374 40.84 -29.03 5.93
CA VAL A 374 40.11 -28.33 4.87
C VAL A 374 39.13 -29.27 4.19
N PHE A 375 37.84 -28.95 4.28
CA PHE A 375 36.75 -29.74 3.72
C PHE A 375 36.70 -29.63 2.19
N GLN A 376 36.60 -30.77 1.51
CA GLN A 376 36.73 -30.86 0.04
C GLN A 376 35.39 -30.84 -0.69
N GLY A 377 34.28 -30.76 0.05
CA GLY A 377 32.92 -30.71 -0.48
C GLY A 377 32.13 -32.00 -0.26
N GLY A 378 30.80 -31.89 -0.25
CA GLY A 378 29.89 -33.03 -0.09
C GLY A 378 30.06 -34.09 -1.19
N GLY A 379 29.99 -35.36 -0.80
CA GLY A 379 30.10 -36.50 -1.71
C GLY A 379 31.51 -36.79 -2.24
N THR A 380 32.53 -36.05 -1.80
CA THR A 380 33.93 -36.35 -2.12
C THR A 380 34.47 -37.48 -1.23
N ALA A 381 35.35 -38.31 -1.78
CA ALA A 381 36.03 -39.38 -1.05
C ALA A 381 37.55 -39.16 -1.10
N CYS A 382 38.27 -39.57 -0.06
CA CYS A 382 39.73 -39.43 0.01
C CYS A 382 40.46 -40.14 -1.13
N ALA A 383 39.87 -41.19 -1.71
CA ALA A 383 40.44 -41.89 -2.86
C ALA A 383 40.46 -41.06 -4.15
N SER A 384 39.68 -39.98 -4.23
CA SER A 384 39.56 -39.12 -5.43
C SER A 384 40.09 -37.71 -5.22
N ILE A 385 40.53 -37.37 -4.01
CA ILE A 385 41.09 -36.07 -3.67
C ILE A 385 42.59 -36.22 -3.42
N ASP A 386 43.36 -35.37 -4.08
CA ASP A 386 44.80 -35.25 -3.83
C ASP A 386 44.99 -34.18 -2.75
N CYS A 387 45.19 -34.61 -1.51
CA CYS A 387 45.45 -33.69 -0.43
C CYS A 387 46.86 -33.10 -0.57
N PRO A 388 47.07 -31.81 -0.24
CA PRO A 388 48.38 -31.20 -0.35
C PRO A 388 49.44 -31.99 0.43
N ASP A 389 50.62 -32.15 -0.17
CA ASP A 389 51.77 -32.75 0.51
C ASP A 389 52.09 -31.94 1.79
N PRO A 390 52.42 -32.60 2.91
CA PRO A 390 52.72 -31.91 4.16
C PRO A 390 53.98 -31.06 4.01
N LEU A 391 53.90 -29.84 4.52
CA LEU A 391 55.05 -28.95 4.62
C LEU A 391 55.74 -29.14 5.97
N GLY A 392 57.05 -28.98 5.97
CA GLY A 392 57.89 -29.01 7.16
C GLY A 392 59.21 -28.30 6.95
N ALA A 393 59.95 -28.06 8.03
CA ALA A 393 61.28 -27.49 8.00
C ALA A 393 62.25 -28.43 7.25
N CYS A 394 62.93 -27.86 6.26
CA CYS A 394 63.99 -28.49 5.53
C CYS A 394 65.33 -27.90 5.95
N CYS A 395 66.09 -28.70 6.67
CA CYS A 395 67.28 -28.28 7.39
C CYS A 395 68.53 -28.53 6.55
N PHE A 396 69.23 -27.46 6.18
CA PHE A 396 70.45 -27.55 5.39
C PHE A 396 71.68 -27.59 6.31
N PRO A 397 72.75 -28.30 5.92
CA PRO A 397 73.99 -28.37 6.72
C PRO A 397 74.67 -27.02 7.00
N THR A 398 74.25 -25.95 6.31
CA THR A 398 74.76 -24.59 6.48
C THR A 398 74.01 -23.77 7.55
N GLY A 399 73.04 -24.37 8.25
CA GLY A 399 72.16 -23.69 9.20
C GLY A 399 70.95 -22.99 8.57
N PHE A 400 70.86 -22.98 7.23
CA PHE A 400 69.71 -22.42 6.52
C PHE A 400 68.50 -23.35 6.62
N CYS A 401 67.29 -22.79 6.70
CA CYS A 401 66.04 -23.54 6.75
C CYS A 401 65.02 -23.00 5.72
N LEU A 402 64.33 -23.91 5.03
CA LEU A 402 63.16 -23.59 4.20
C LEU A 402 61.99 -24.49 4.57
N VAL A 403 60.75 -23.97 4.53
CA VAL A 403 59.55 -24.80 4.66
C VAL A 403 59.24 -25.42 3.30
N LEU A 404 59.46 -26.74 3.16
CA LEU A 404 59.31 -27.50 1.91
C LEU A 404 58.54 -28.81 2.16
N THR A 405 58.08 -29.45 1.08
CA THR A 405 57.61 -30.83 1.13
C THR A 405 58.80 -31.78 1.41
N GLU A 406 58.54 -32.97 1.94
CA GLU A 406 59.58 -33.99 2.16
C GLU A 406 60.35 -34.30 0.86
N VAL A 407 59.64 -34.38 -0.27
CA VAL A 407 60.22 -34.70 -1.58
C VAL A 407 61.15 -33.58 -2.04
N ASP A 408 60.72 -32.32 -1.97
CA ASP A 408 61.54 -31.18 -2.39
C ASP A 408 62.73 -30.97 -1.46
N CYS A 409 62.56 -31.24 -0.17
CA CYS A 409 63.64 -31.16 0.81
C CYS A 409 64.75 -32.19 0.51
N ASN A 410 64.35 -33.45 0.30
CA ASN A 410 65.29 -34.52 -0.03
C ASN A 410 65.99 -34.30 -1.39
N GLN A 411 65.32 -33.66 -2.35
CA GLN A 411 65.92 -33.30 -3.65
C GLN A 411 66.97 -32.20 -3.55
N THR A 412 66.90 -31.36 -2.53
CA THR A 412 67.81 -30.23 -2.31
C THR A 412 68.92 -30.54 -1.31
N THR A 413 69.12 -31.81 -0.94
CA THR A 413 70.13 -32.28 0.03
C THR A 413 69.93 -31.78 1.47
N GLY A 414 68.76 -31.22 1.79
CA GLY A 414 68.35 -30.92 3.15
C GLY A 414 67.81 -32.16 3.87
N THR A 415 67.73 -32.09 5.20
CA THR A 415 67.08 -33.10 6.03
C THR A 415 65.73 -32.57 6.48
N TRP A 416 64.66 -33.30 6.20
CA TRP A 416 63.31 -32.88 6.56
C TRP A 416 63.01 -33.20 8.03
N ALA A 417 62.61 -32.20 8.82
CA ALA A 417 62.39 -32.33 10.26
C ALA A 417 61.03 -32.95 10.63
N GLY A 418 60.13 -33.10 9.66
CA GLY A 418 58.80 -33.69 9.85
C GLY A 418 57.65 -32.72 9.54
N PRO A 419 56.41 -33.22 9.43
CA PRO A 419 55.26 -32.40 9.07
C PRO A 419 54.95 -31.38 10.17
N GLY A 420 54.63 -30.14 9.80
CA GLY A 420 54.24 -29.07 10.72
C GLY A 420 55.39 -28.36 11.45
N THR A 421 56.64 -28.81 11.28
CA THR A 421 57.84 -28.08 11.70
C THR A 421 58.04 -26.81 10.86
N ASN A 422 58.71 -25.80 11.41
CA ASN A 422 58.89 -24.50 10.78
C ASN A 422 60.35 -24.02 10.85
N CYS A 423 60.64 -22.87 10.23
CA CYS A 423 61.98 -22.30 10.18
C CYS A 423 62.17 -21.11 11.13
N VAL A 424 61.47 -21.12 12.28
CA VAL A 424 61.66 -20.10 13.32
C VAL A 424 62.97 -20.39 14.04
N ASP A 425 63.76 -19.34 14.22
CA ASP A 425 64.97 -19.27 15.04
C ASP A 425 64.56 -18.44 16.27
N GLY A 426 64.16 -19.14 17.33
CA GLY A 426 63.59 -18.55 18.53
C GLY A 426 64.64 -18.00 19.48
N ASP A 427 65.85 -18.57 19.46
CA ASP A 427 66.96 -18.22 20.35
C ASP A 427 68.03 -17.32 19.69
N GLY A 428 67.92 -17.07 18.38
CA GLY A 428 68.79 -16.18 17.61
C GLY A 428 70.14 -16.81 17.24
N SER A 429 70.27 -18.13 17.28
CA SER A 429 71.52 -18.85 16.96
C SER A 429 71.91 -18.73 15.47
N GLY A 430 70.97 -18.32 14.61
CA GLY A 430 71.12 -18.32 13.16
C GLY A 430 70.81 -19.67 12.52
N VAL A 431 70.33 -20.64 13.29
CA VAL A 431 69.78 -21.93 12.86
C VAL A 431 68.32 -21.99 13.35
N ALA A 432 67.42 -22.58 12.57
CA ALA A 432 66.04 -22.76 13.02
C ALA A 432 65.97 -23.82 14.13
N ASP A 433 65.14 -23.62 15.16
CA ASP A 433 65.03 -24.49 16.34
C ASP A 433 64.73 -25.95 15.96
N ASP A 434 63.83 -26.16 14.99
CA ASP A 434 63.46 -27.49 14.47
C ASP A 434 64.59 -28.16 13.64
N CYS A 435 65.69 -27.44 13.37
CA CYS A 435 66.83 -27.87 12.57
C CYS A 435 68.12 -28.09 13.37
N GLU A 436 68.12 -27.82 14.67
CA GLU A 436 69.29 -28.00 15.52
C GLU A 436 69.47 -29.47 15.93
N SER A 437 70.70 -29.98 15.81
CA SER A 437 71.07 -31.29 16.36
C SER A 437 71.80 -31.10 17.68
N GLY A 438 71.05 -30.75 18.72
CA GLY A 438 71.53 -30.35 20.06
C GLY A 438 71.12 -28.91 20.34
N CYS A 439 70.64 -28.63 21.56
CA CYS A 439 70.11 -27.32 21.89
C CYS A 439 71.26 -26.32 22.05
N SER A 440 71.21 -25.21 21.31
CA SER A 440 72.18 -24.13 21.41
C SER A 440 71.56 -22.89 22.05
N VAL A 441 70.97 -23.05 23.24
CA VAL A 441 70.31 -21.94 23.93
C VAL A 441 71.34 -20.93 24.41
N THR A 442 71.20 -19.65 24.01
CA THR A 442 72.11 -18.59 24.48
C THR A 442 71.99 -18.43 25.99
N GLY A 443 73.03 -18.83 26.74
CA GLY A 443 73.05 -18.80 28.19
C GLY A 443 73.12 -20.19 28.84
N ASP A 444 72.98 -21.26 28.07
CA ASP A 444 73.27 -22.64 28.49
C ASP A 444 74.79 -22.86 28.44
N LEU A 445 75.42 -22.85 29.60
CA LEU A 445 76.87 -22.93 29.79
C LEU A 445 77.34 -24.34 30.16
N ASP A 446 76.44 -25.26 30.54
CA ASP A 446 76.79 -26.65 30.81
C ASP A 446 76.36 -27.66 29.73
N GLY A 447 75.60 -27.19 28.75
CA GLY A 447 75.18 -27.90 27.54
C GLY A 447 74.05 -28.88 27.76
N ASP A 448 73.17 -28.63 28.73
CA ASP A 448 72.06 -29.53 29.10
C ASP A 448 70.68 -29.16 28.53
N CYS A 449 70.63 -28.14 27.67
CA CYS A 449 69.45 -27.60 26.98
C CYS A 449 68.54 -26.69 27.81
N ASP A 450 68.89 -26.35 29.05
CA ASP A 450 68.16 -25.39 29.85
C ASP A 450 69.07 -24.21 30.25
N VAL A 451 68.49 -23.05 30.58
CA VAL A 451 69.21 -21.92 31.16
C VAL A 451 68.73 -21.73 32.58
N ASP A 452 69.45 -22.32 33.51
CA ASP A 452 68.98 -22.53 34.87
C ASP A 452 70.04 -22.09 35.93
N PRO A 453 69.83 -22.36 37.23
CA PRO A 453 70.81 -22.02 38.25
C PRO A 453 72.22 -22.61 38.05
N ALA A 454 72.37 -23.71 37.31
CA ALA A 454 73.65 -24.33 36.98
C ALA A 454 74.47 -23.43 36.06
N ASP A 455 73.85 -22.89 35.01
CA ASP A 455 74.50 -21.95 34.08
C ASP A 455 74.85 -20.64 34.76
N LEU A 456 73.94 -20.14 35.59
CA LEU A 456 74.21 -18.96 36.39
C LEU A 456 75.40 -19.19 37.33
N ALA A 457 75.55 -20.39 37.90
CA ALA A 457 76.68 -20.70 38.74
C ALA A 457 78.00 -20.73 37.95
N ILE A 458 77.98 -21.21 36.70
CA ILE A 458 79.14 -21.19 35.79
C ILE A 458 79.51 -19.76 35.42
N LEU A 459 78.55 -18.93 35.03
CA LEU A 459 78.77 -17.52 34.69
C LEU A 459 79.34 -16.73 35.87
N LEU A 460 78.79 -16.94 37.09
CA LEU A 460 79.29 -16.29 38.30
C LEU A 460 80.69 -16.80 38.72
N ALA A 461 81.03 -18.06 38.42
CA ALA A 461 82.37 -18.59 38.67
C ALA A 461 83.43 -17.93 37.77
N ALA A 462 83.04 -17.54 36.55
CA ALA A 462 83.88 -16.85 35.57
C ALA A 462 83.88 -15.30 35.74
N TRP A 463 83.21 -14.75 36.75
CA TRP A 463 83.00 -13.31 36.89
C TRP A 463 84.30 -12.48 36.91
N GLY A 464 84.40 -11.49 36.02
CA GLY A 464 85.58 -10.63 35.86
C GLY A 464 86.78 -11.31 35.20
N SER A 465 86.58 -12.50 34.61
CA SER A 465 87.56 -13.16 33.74
C SER A 465 87.30 -12.81 32.27
N ASN A 466 88.16 -13.30 31.39
CA ASN A 466 88.04 -13.23 29.94
C ASN A 466 87.69 -14.60 29.34
N ASP A 467 86.92 -15.40 30.07
CA ASP A 467 86.45 -16.72 29.62
C ASP A 467 85.51 -16.53 28.41
N PRO A 468 85.90 -17.00 27.21
CA PRO A 468 85.10 -16.77 26.00
C PRO A 468 83.76 -17.51 26.03
N ASP A 469 83.62 -18.56 26.83
CA ASP A 469 82.37 -19.33 26.89
C ASP A 469 81.32 -18.63 27.77
N ALA A 470 81.74 -17.75 28.69
CA ALA A 470 80.86 -16.97 29.57
C ALA A 470 80.74 -15.48 29.17
N ASP A 471 81.48 -15.01 28.15
CA ASP A 471 81.39 -13.67 27.54
C ASP A 471 80.29 -13.66 26.47
N LEU A 472 79.04 -13.74 26.92
CA LEU A 472 77.83 -13.81 26.10
C LEU A 472 77.57 -12.53 25.29
N ASP A 473 78.05 -11.36 25.74
CA ASP A 473 77.90 -10.09 25.03
C ASP A 473 79.10 -9.70 24.15
N GLY A 474 80.19 -10.48 24.21
CA GLY A 474 81.39 -10.31 23.40
C GLY A 474 82.20 -9.05 23.74
N SER A 475 82.03 -8.52 24.95
CA SER A 475 82.73 -7.32 25.42
C SER A 475 84.20 -7.59 25.79
N GLY A 476 84.58 -8.86 25.92
CA GLY A 476 85.92 -9.32 26.26
C GLY A 476 86.15 -9.56 27.76
N ASP A 477 85.15 -9.34 28.61
CA ASP A 477 85.18 -9.60 30.05
C ASP A 477 83.79 -10.09 30.54
N VAL A 478 83.73 -11.14 31.37
CA VAL A 478 82.48 -11.67 31.94
C VAL A 478 81.95 -10.74 33.04
N GLY A 479 80.74 -10.21 32.87
CA GLY A 479 80.17 -9.20 33.76
C GLY A 479 78.66 -9.01 33.68
N PRO A 480 78.17 -7.80 34.04
CA PRO A 480 76.73 -7.52 34.12
C PRO A 480 75.97 -7.63 32.79
N GLY A 481 76.64 -7.46 31.66
CA GLY A 481 76.05 -7.62 30.33
C GLY A 481 75.69 -9.08 30.06
N ASP A 482 76.63 -9.99 30.32
CA ASP A 482 76.44 -11.44 30.16
C ASP A 482 75.37 -11.98 31.10
N LEU A 483 75.38 -11.53 32.36
CA LEU A 483 74.32 -11.89 33.32
C LEU A 483 72.93 -11.48 32.84
N ALA A 484 72.80 -10.33 32.18
CA ALA A 484 71.52 -9.86 31.66
C ALA A 484 71.03 -10.75 30.49
N ILE A 485 71.94 -11.24 29.66
CA ILE A 485 71.64 -12.18 28.57
C ILE A 485 71.22 -13.54 29.14
N LEU A 486 71.98 -14.10 30.08
CA LEU A 486 71.65 -15.38 30.70
C LEU A 486 70.27 -15.35 31.38
N LEU A 487 69.99 -14.31 32.19
CA LEU A 487 68.69 -14.17 32.84
C LEU A 487 67.52 -13.90 31.87
N ALA A 488 67.80 -13.37 30.68
CA ALA A 488 66.77 -13.14 29.67
C ALA A 488 66.30 -14.45 29.00
N ASN A 489 67.16 -15.47 28.98
CA ASN A 489 66.90 -16.77 28.35
C ASN A 489 66.56 -17.87 29.36
N TRP A 490 66.30 -17.51 30.62
CA TRP A 490 66.02 -18.46 31.71
C TRP A 490 64.85 -19.41 31.38
N SER A 491 65.09 -20.73 31.46
CA SER A 491 64.07 -21.77 31.21
C SER A 491 63.71 -22.59 32.44
#